data_AF-A0A959Y7H5-F1
#
_entry.id   AF-A0A959Y7H5-F1
#
_cell.length_a   1.000
_cell.length_b   1.000
_cell.length_c   1.000
_cell.angle_alpha   90.00
_cell.angle_beta   90.00
_cell.angle_gamma   90.00
#
_symmetry.space_group_name_H-M   'P 1'
#
loop_
_entity.id
_entity.type
_entity.pdbx_description
1 polymer ?
#
loop_
_entity_poly.entity_id
_entity_poly.type
_entity_poly.pdbx_seq_one_letter_code
_entity_poly.pdbx_strand_id
1 'polypeptide(L)'
;LYFRWWMPVTPVSGDPSLFERGLGTPLLLWLNGRLGTFLNFRFLGSLSWTAIPLLVLAVVRWKQILPWQRALALFTILGVLVIGVFGGFNYRYALTFEPLFVVALFLFLHQAFEQFGHTLVQRRRYVLVLVGIAVLNTALAIDLRQRTKAANATFSSPDTEGGSLKERLDSSPQDLEGWLHGMGLAPTDTVLVNNLPVWYYRTERPGIYYWCGSDQLFLEGGTPFLFHDRTDAEVATFLRDSLHCRYIFSTKELSTFAPRFQTFLEERCTLLGTEHRDHTLHRIDTR
;
A
#
# COMPACT_ATOMS: atom_id res chain seq x y z
N LEU A 1 -0.20 7.69 -20.27
CA LEU A 1 -1.00 8.93 -20.09
C LEU A 1 -1.19 9.25 -18.61
N TYR A 2 -1.74 8.34 -17.81
CA TYR A 2 -1.84 8.45 -16.35
C TYR A 2 -0.53 8.92 -15.67
N PHE A 3 0.57 8.17 -15.80
CA PHE A 3 1.86 8.51 -15.18
C PHE A 3 2.61 9.72 -15.77
N ARG A 4 2.22 10.21 -16.96
CA ARG A 4 2.96 11.29 -17.65
C ARG A 4 2.24 12.63 -17.60
N TRP A 5 0.90 12.61 -17.52
CA TRP A 5 0.07 13.81 -17.61
C TRP A 5 -0.74 14.03 -16.32
N TRP A 6 -1.19 12.95 -15.67
CA TRP A 6 -2.02 13.04 -14.47
C TRP A 6 -1.21 12.81 -13.18
N MET A 7 0.03 12.37 -13.33
CA MET A 7 0.99 12.14 -12.26
C MET A 7 2.39 12.57 -12.72
N PRO A 8 2.60 13.84 -13.12
CA PRO A 8 3.92 14.30 -13.57
C PRO A 8 4.92 14.09 -12.43
N VAL A 9 5.85 13.17 -12.65
CA VAL A 9 6.87 12.80 -11.67
C VAL A 9 7.84 13.98 -11.51
N THR A 10 7.69 14.74 -10.43
CA THR A 10 8.80 15.52 -9.88
C THR A 10 9.27 14.79 -8.62
N PRO A 11 10.47 14.18 -8.64
CA PRO A 11 11.06 13.46 -7.49
C PRO A 11 11.46 14.39 -6.32
N VAL A 12 10.89 15.60 -6.24
CA VAL A 12 11.44 16.70 -5.45
C VAL A 12 10.69 16.91 -4.12
N SER A 13 9.53 16.28 -3.87
CA SER A 13 8.82 16.51 -2.59
C SER A 13 7.78 15.48 -2.16
N GLY A 14 7.58 14.39 -2.90
CA GLY A 14 6.54 13.40 -2.58
C GLY A 14 7.12 12.11 -2.01
N ASP A 15 6.57 11.66 -0.88
CA ASP A 15 6.88 10.40 -0.23
C ASP A 15 6.81 9.22 -1.23
N PRO A 16 7.92 8.50 -1.47
CA PRO A 16 7.96 7.33 -2.37
C PRO A 16 6.95 6.25 -1.99
N SER A 17 6.55 6.17 -0.71
CA SER A 17 5.59 5.19 -0.23
C SER A 17 4.13 5.56 -0.56
N LEU A 18 3.77 6.86 -0.58
CA LEU A 18 2.48 7.33 -1.11
C LEU A 18 2.37 7.06 -2.63
N PHE A 19 3.51 7.12 -3.32
CA PHE A 19 3.65 6.78 -4.72
C PHE A 19 3.49 5.27 -4.97
N GLU A 20 4.17 4.41 -4.21
CA GLU A 20 4.03 2.94 -4.28
C GLU A 20 2.61 2.45 -3.92
N ARG A 21 1.88 3.23 -3.11
CA ARG A 21 0.51 2.93 -2.70
C ARG A 21 -0.57 3.50 -3.63
N GLY A 22 -0.20 4.28 -4.63
CA GLY A 22 -1.17 4.89 -5.57
C GLY A 22 -2.05 5.99 -4.98
N LEU A 23 -1.60 6.64 -3.88
CA LEU A 23 -2.36 7.61 -3.09
C LEU A 23 -1.73 9.03 -3.11
N GLY A 24 -0.90 9.34 -4.11
CA GLY A 24 -0.09 10.56 -4.12
C GLY A 24 -0.86 11.89 -4.24
N THR A 25 -2.17 11.89 -4.53
CA THR A 25 -2.98 13.13 -4.60
C THR A 25 -4.41 12.88 -4.13
N PRO A 26 -5.16 13.92 -3.66
CA PRO A 26 -6.58 13.81 -3.32
C PRO A 26 -7.45 13.28 -4.46
N LEU A 27 -7.11 13.62 -5.71
CA LEU A 27 -7.77 13.09 -6.91
C LEU A 27 -7.50 11.59 -7.08
N LEU A 28 -6.28 11.13 -6.84
CA LEU A 28 -5.94 9.71 -6.84
C LEU A 28 -6.57 8.97 -5.67
N LEU A 29 -6.62 9.57 -4.48
CA LEU A 29 -7.42 9.09 -3.37
C LEU A 29 -8.90 8.97 -3.74
N TRP A 30 -9.46 9.88 -4.54
CA TRP A 30 -10.84 9.78 -4.98
C TRP A 30 -11.05 8.73 -6.08
N LEU A 31 -10.22 8.74 -7.12
CA LEU A 31 -10.23 7.79 -8.25
C LEU A 31 -9.88 6.36 -7.81
N ASN A 32 -8.99 6.20 -6.82
CA ASN A 32 -8.57 4.92 -6.27
C ASN A 32 -9.25 4.55 -4.94
N GLY A 33 -9.95 5.45 -4.25
CA GLY A 33 -10.20 5.25 -2.82
C GLY A 33 -11.23 6.16 -2.16
N ARG A 34 -12.42 6.29 -2.73
CA ARG A 34 -13.63 6.35 -1.87
C ARG A 34 -14.49 5.11 -2.03
N LEU A 35 -14.79 4.68 -3.26
CA LEU A 35 -15.43 3.38 -3.52
C LEU A 35 -14.49 2.18 -3.29
N GLY A 36 -13.21 2.33 -3.65
CA GLY A 36 -12.18 1.34 -3.32
C GLY A 36 -11.95 1.18 -1.82
N THR A 37 -12.23 2.20 -1.01
CA THR A 37 -12.11 2.17 0.45
C THR A 37 -13.28 1.44 1.10
N PHE A 38 -14.49 1.56 0.53
CA PHE A 38 -15.67 0.80 0.98
C PHE A 38 -15.52 -0.72 0.83
N LEU A 39 -14.72 -1.18 -0.14
CA LEU A 39 -14.54 -2.61 -0.43
C LEU A 39 -13.07 -3.08 -0.29
N ASN A 40 -12.18 -2.22 0.21
CA ASN A 40 -10.74 -2.47 0.33
C ASN A 40 -9.98 -2.76 -1.00
N PHE A 41 -10.50 -2.32 -2.14
CA PHE A 41 -9.91 -2.45 -3.49
C PHE A 41 -9.09 -1.23 -3.93
N ARG A 42 -8.41 -0.53 -3.00
CA ARG A 42 -7.70 0.72 -3.30
C ARG A 42 -6.64 0.63 -4.42
N PHE A 43 -6.19 -0.58 -4.76
CA PHE A 43 -5.20 -0.84 -5.81
C PHE A 43 -5.82 -1.21 -7.17
N LEU A 44 -7.14 -1.42 -7.23
CA LEU A 44 -7.89 -1.70 -8.46
C LEU A 44 -8.85 -0.54 -8.80
N GLY A 45 -8.51 0.70 -8.44
CA GLY A 45 -9.40 1.86 -8.56
C GLY A 45 -10.09 2.00 -9.93
N SER A 46 -9.30 2.02 -11.01
CA SER A 46 -9.81 2.11 -12.38
C SER A 46 -10.71 0.94 -12.79
N LEU A 47 -10.36 -0.27 -12.36
CA LEU A 47 -11.12 -1.50 -12.55
C LEU A 47 -12.42 -1.50 -11.75
N SER A 48 -12.42 -0.93 -10.56
CA SER A 48 -13.60 -0.80 -9.70
C SER A 48 -14.63 0.12 -10.35
N TRP A 49 -14.19 1.24 -10.94
CA TRP A 49 -15.08 2.17 -11.66
C TRP A 49 -15.71 1.57 -12.92
N THR A 50 -15.07 0.57 -13.54
CA THR A 50 -15.66 -0.16 -14.68
C THR A 50 -16.49 -1.35 -14.22
N ALA A 51 -16.05 -2.07 -13.18
CA ALA A 51 -16.73 -3.25 -12.66
C ALA A 51 -18.04 -2.91 -11.95
N ILE A 52 -18.10 -1.82 -11.17
CA ILE A 52 -19.31 -1.45 -10.41
C ILE A 52 -20.51 -1.20 -11.35
N PRO A 53 -20.42 -0.34 -12.39
CA PRO A 53 -21.53 -0.17 -13.33
C PRO A 53 -21.95 -1.47 -14.02
N LEU A 54 -20.99 -2.34 -14.35
CA LEU A 54 -21.28 -3.63 -14.97
C LEU A 54 -22.01 -4.58 -14.01
N LEU A 55 -21.60 -4.63 -12.74
CA LEU A 55 -22.28 -5.42 -11.71
C LEU A 55 -23.69 -4.88 -11.44
N VAL A 56 -23.85 -3.55 -11.33
CA VAL A 56 -25.17 -2.92 -11.17
C VAL A 56 -26.06 -3.25 -12.36
N LEU A 57 -25.55 -3.12 -13.60
CA LEU A 57 -26.30 -3.46 -14.80
C LEU A 57 -26.70 -4.95 -14.81
N ALA A 58 -25.79 -5.85 -14.42
CA ALA A 58 -26.08 -7.27 -14.32
C ALA A 58 -27.17 -7.59 -13.30
N VAL A 59 -27.18 -6.90 -12.14
CA VAL A 59 -28.22 -7.05 -11.11
C VAL A 59 -29.57 -6.48 -11.59
N VAL A 60 -29.57 -5.27 -12.17
CA VAL A 60 -30.81 -4.65 -12.69
C VAL A 60 -31.42 -5.48 -13.81
N ARG A 61 -30.58 -6.03 -14.69
CA ARG A 61 -31.00 -6.87 -15.83
C ARG A 61 -30.89 -8.36 -15.53
N TRP A 62 -30.93 -8.78 -14.26
CA TRP A 62 -30.67 -10.17 -13.85
C TRP A 62 -31.49 -11.19 -14.64
N LYS A 63 -32.76 -10.89 -14.93
CA LYS A 63 -33.65 -11.79 -15.69
C LYS A 63 -33.33 -11.86 -17.20
N GLN A 64 -32.68 -10.85 -17.76
CA GLN A 64 -32.39 -10.73 -19.19
C GLN A 64 -30.99 -11.23 -19.56
N ILE A 65 -30.08 -11.33 -18.58
CA ILE A 65 -28.73 -11.86 -18.79
C ILE A 65 -28.71 -13.39 -18.83
N LEU A 66 -27.74 -13.95 -19.56
CA LEU A 66 -27.58 -15.40 -19.71
C LEU A 66 -27.16 -16.05 -18.38
N PRO A 67 -27.49 -17.34 -18.14
CA PRO A 67 -27.17 -18.02 -16.88
C PRO A 67 -25.68 -17.98 -16.50
N TRP A 68 -24.77 -18.11 -17.46
CA TRP A 68 -23.33 -18.04 -17.20
C TRP A 68 -22.87 -16.64 -16.76
N GLN A 69 -23.52 -15.58 -17.24
CA GLN A 69 -23.24 -14.19 -16.85
C GLN A 69 -23.68 -13.94 -15.41
N ARG A 70 -24.82 -14.51 -15.02
CA ARG A 70 -25.30 -14.49 -13.62
C ARG A 70 -24.30 -15.18 -12.70
N ALA A 71 -23.80 -16.35 -13.09
CA ALA A 71 -22.80 -17.07 -12.33
C ALA A 71 -21.50 -16.26 -12.17
N LEU A 72 -21.02 -15.64 -13.25
CA LEU A 72 -19.84 -14.77 -13.22
C LEU A 72 -20.03 -13.54 -12.31
N ALA A 73 -21.18 -12.87 -12.41
CA ALA A 73 -21.52 -11.73 -11.56
C ALA A 73 -21.62 -12.14 -10.08
N LEU A 74 -22.28 -13.27 -9.79
CA LEU A 74 -22.40 -13.80 -8.43
C LEU A 74 -21.04 -14.16 -7.84
N PHE A 75 -20.21 -14.87 -8.61
CA PHE A 75 -18.85 -15.23 -8.21
C PHE A 75 -18.01 -13.97 -7.92
N THR A 76 -18.13 -12.95 -8.77
CA THR A 76 -17.43 -11.67 -8.60
C THR A 76 -17.88 -10.95 -7.32
N ILE A 77 -19.20 -10.89 -7.07
CA ILE A 77 -19.76 -10.30 -5.85
C ILE A 77 -19.27 -11.04 -4.60
N LEU A 78 -19.36 -12.38 -4.59
CA LEU A 78 -18.87 -13.19 -3.48
C LEU A 78 -17.37 -13.01 -3.26
N GLY A 79 -16.59 -12.97 -4.34
CA GLY A 79 -15.17 -12.72 -4.29
C GLY A 79 -14.80 -11.36 -3.68
N VAL A 80 -15.51 -10.32 -4.13
CA VAL A 80 -15.40 -8.95 -3.57
C VAL A 80 -15.76 -8.94 -2.09
N LEU A 81 -16.82 -9.64 -1.67
CA LEU A 81 -17.21 -9.75 -0.27
C LEU A 81 -16.17 -10.51 0.57
N VAL A 82 -15.66 -11.63 0.08
CA VAL A 82 -14.62 -12.40 0.76
C VAL A 82 -13.35 -11.58 0.95
N ILE A 83 -12.89 -10.87 -0.08
CA ILE A 83 -11.72 -9.99 0.06
C ILE A 83 -12.03 -8.79 0.95
N GLY A 84 -13.21 -8.19 0.82
CA GLY A 84 -13.62 -7.06 1.65
C GLY A 84 -13.66 -7.42 3.14
N VAL A 85 -14.17 -8.61 3.48
CA VAL A 85 -14.32 -9.11 4.86
C VAL A 85 -13.02 -9.70 5.40
N PHE A 86 -12.36 -10.59 4.65
CA PHE A 86 -11.21 -11.37 5.13
C PHE A 86 -9.86 -10.89 4.57
N GLY A 87 -9.84 -10.28 3.40
CA GLY A 87 -8.63 -9.86 2.69
C GLY A 87 -8.03 -8.54 3.20
N GLY A 88 -8.45 -8.10 4.39
CA GLY A 88 -7.97 -6.88 5.06
C GLY A 88 -6.48 -6.63 4.79
N PHE A 89 -6.20 -5.53 4.09
CA PHE A 89 -4.87 -4.90 3.94
C PHE A 89 -3.92 -5.47 2.89
N ASN A 90 -4.16 -6.65 2.32
CA ASN A 90 -3.23 -7.22 1.35
C ASN A 90 -3.69 -7.03 -0.11
N TYR A 91 -3.09 -6.03 -0.77
CA TYR A 91 -3.32 -5.70 -2.18
C TYR A 91 -3.16 -6.89 -3.14
N ARG A 92 -2.36 -7.89 -2.75
CA ARG A 92 -2.13 -9.09 -3.54
C ARG A 92 -3.40 -9.89 -3.76
N TYR A 93 -4.31 -9.92 -2.78
CA TYR A 93 -5.59 -10.59 -2.96
C TYR A 93 -6.45 -9.86 -3.99
N ALA A 94 -6.49 -8.53 -3.97
CA ALA A 94 -7.20 -7.75 -4.97
C ALA A 94 -6.69 -8.02 -6.40
N LEU A 95 -5.36 -8.12 -6.58
CA LEU A 95 -4.74 -8.44 -7.88
C LEU A 95 -5.16 -9.81 -8.43
N THR A 96 -5.58 -10.77 -7.59
CA THR A 96 -6.09 -12.06 -8.07
C THR A 96 -7.39 -11.94 -8.88
N PHE A 97 -8.16 -10.87 -8.70
CA PHE A 97 -9.37 -10.60 -9.49
C PHE A 97 -9.11 -9.86 -10.80
N GLU A 98 -7.92 -9.30 -11.00
CA GLU A 98 -7.62 -8.52 -12.20
C GLU A 98 -7.85 -9.34 -13.49
N PRO A 99 -7.36 -10.59 -13.64
CA PRO A 99 -7.63 -11.38 -14.84
C PRO A 99 -9.13 -11.62 -15.06
N LEU A 100 -9.89 -11.88 -13.99
CA LEU A 100 -11.32 -12.11 -14.05
C LEU A 100 -12.06 -10.88 -14.56
N PHE A 101 -11.76 -9.71 -13.99
CA PHE A 101 -12.40 -8.46 -14.39
C PHE A 101 -12.05 -8.08 -15.83
N VAL A 102 -10.81 -8.30 -16.25
CA VAL A 102 -10.39 -8.07 -17.65
C VAL A 102 -11.19 -8.96 -18.60
N VAL A 103 -11.29 -10.25 -18.32
CA VAL A 103 -12.10 -11.19 -19.13
C VAL A 103 -13.57 -10.79 -19.14
N ALA A 104 -14.14 -10.48 -17.98
CA ALA A 104 -15.53 -10.04 -17.87
C ALA A 104 -15.79 -8.79 -18.71
N LEU A 105 -14.91 -7.78 -18.62
CA LEU A 105 -14.99 -6.55 -19.40
C LEU A 105 -14.97 -6.84 -20.91
N PHE A 106 -14.07 -7.71 -21.38
CA PHE A 106 -14.03 -8.09 -22.79
C PHE A 106 -15.29 -8.80 -23.26
N LEU A 107 -15.85 -9.70 -22.45
CA LEU A 107 -17.10 -10.40 -22.76
C LEU A 107 -18.29 -9.43 -22.85
N PHE A 108 -18.39 -8.49 -21.90
CA PHE A 108 -19.43 -7.46 -21.92
C PHE A 108 -19.30 -6.53 -23.13
N LEU A 109 -18.09 -6.08 -23.45
CA LEU A 109 -17.81 -5.26 -24.63
C LEU A 109 -18.18 -6.00 -25.91
N HIS A 110 -17.81 -7.28 -26.02
CA HIS A 110 -18.16 -8.10 -27.17
C HIS A 110 -19.66 -8.19 -27.38
N GLN A 111 -20.42 -8.47 -26.31
CA GLN A 111 -21.88 -8.55 -26.39
C GLN A 111 -22.52 -7.19 -26.70
N ALA A 112 -21.98 -6.09 -26.16
CA ALA A 112 -22.43 -4.75 -26.51
C ALA A 112 -22.24 -4.48 -28.01
N PHE A 113 -21.11 -4.88 -28.59
CA PHE A 113 -20.89 -4.74 -30.04
C PHE A 113 -21.92 -5.49 -30.89
N GLU A 114 -22.37 -6.66 -30.44
CA GLU A 114 -23.43 -7.41 -31.10
C GLU A 114 -24.78 -6.73 -30.98
N GLN A 115 -25.14 -6.30 -29.77
CA GLN A 115 -26.44 -5.69 -29.50
C GLN A 115 -26.64 -4.37 -30.27
N PHE A 116 -25.59 -3.56 -30.42
CA PHE A 116 -25.65 -2.29 -31.16
C PHE A 116 -25.37 -2.43 -32.66
N GLY A 117 -25.27 -3.66 -33.19
CA GLY A 117 -25.12 -3.90 -34.63
C GLY A 117 -23.78 -3.44 -35.21
N HIS A 118 -22.72 -3.36 -34.40
CA HIS A 118 -21.42 -2.94 -34.88
C HIS A 118 -20.80 -3.95 -35.84
N THR A 119 -20.23 -3.45 -36.94
CA THR A 119 -19.64 -4.27 -38.00
C THR A 119 -18.33 -4.94 -37.53
N LEU A 120 -17.93 -6.04 -38.17
CA LEU A 120 -16.68 -6.74 -37.87
C LEU A 120 -15.45 -5.80 -37.96
N VAL A 121 -15.48 -4.85 -38.90
CA VAL A 121 -14.42 -3.85 -39.08
C VAL A 121 -14.33 -2.92 -37.88
N GLN A 122 -15.47 -2.43 -37.37
CA GLN A 122 -15.51 -1.59 -36.17
C GLN A 122 -14.97 -2.33 -34.95
N ARG A 123 -15.38 -3.59 -34.77
CA ARG A 123 -14.90 -4.46 -33.68
C ARG A 123 -13.38 -4.65 -33.74
N ARG A 124 -12.84 -4.97 -34.92
CA ARG A 124 -11.39 -5.14 -35.13
C ARG A 124 -10.62 -3.84 -34.85
N ARG A 125 -11.10 -2.70 -35.35
CA ARG A 125 -10.50 -1.39 -35.08
C ARG A 125 -10.46 -1.09 -33.59
N TYR A 126 -11.55 -1.34 -32.88
CA TYR A 126 -11.61 -1.17 -31.42
C TYR A 126 -10.58 -2.04 -30.69
N VAL A 127 -10.50 -3.34 -31.02
CA VAL A 127 -9.50 -4.25 -30.44
C VAL A 127 -8.07 -3.77 -30.73
N LEU A 128 -7.78 -3.34 -31.96
CA LEU A 128 -6.46 -2.81 -32.32
C LEU A 128 -6.11 -1.55 -31.50
N VAL A 129 -7.08 -0.65 -31.30
CA VAL A 129 -6.89 0.53 -30.44
C VAL A 129 -6.60 0.12 -29.00
N LEU A 130 -7.36 -0.83 -28.44
CA LEU A 130 -7.12 -1.35 -27.09
C LEU A 130 -5.73 -1.98 -26.94
N VAL A 131 -5.30 -2.79 -27.91
CA VAL A 131 -3.95 -3.38 -27.93
C VAL A 131 -2.90 -2.28 -28.00
N GLY A 132 -3.08 -1.25 -28.84
CA GLY A 132 -2.19 -0.11 -28.91
C GLY A 132 -2.08 0.64 -27.58
N ILE A 133 -3.21 0.89 -26.91
CA ILE A 133 -3.25 1.51 -25.58
C ILE A 133 -2.54 0.63 -24.54
N ALA A 134 -2.76 -0.69 -24.58
CA ALA A 134 -2.12 -1.63 -23.66
C ALA A 134 -0.59 -1.65 -23.84
N VAL A 135 -0.09 -1.73 -25.08
CA VAL A 135 1.34 -1.66 -25.38
C VAL A 135 1.94 -0.33 -24.90
N LEU A 136 1.26 0.80 -25.17
CA LEU A 136 1.69 2.10 -24.69
C LEU A 136 1.73 2.15 -23.15
N ASN A 137 0.74 1.60 -22.48
CA ASN A 137 0.70 1.55 -21.01
C ASN A 137 1.86 0.70 -20.45
N THR A 138 2.12 -0.46 -21.03
CA THR A 138 3.26 -1.32 -20.67
C THR A 138 4.59 -0.61 -20.88
N ALA A 139 4.78 0.06 -22.02
CA ALA A 139 6.00 0.82 -22.29
C ALA A 139 6.23 1.93 -21.26
N LEU A 140 5.17 2.66 -20.89
CA LEU A 140 5.23 3.70 -19.86
C LEU A 140 5.52 3.11 -18.47
N ALA A 141 4.97 1.94 -18.13
CA ALA A 141 5.26 1.26 -16.87
C ALA A 141 6.73 0.80 -16.79
N ILE A 142 7.29 0.32 -17.89
CA ILE A 142 8.71 -0.05 -17.98
C ILE A 142 9.61 1.18 -17.80
N ASP A 143 9.33 2.28 -18.51
CA ASP A 143 10.05 3.56 -18.37
C ASP A 143 10.00 4.07 -16.91
N LEU A 144 8.83 4.03 -16.28
CA LEU A 144 8.68 4.41 -14.88
C LEU A 144 9.52 3.56 -13.94
N ARG A 145 9.52 2.23 -14.14
CA ARG A 145 10.34 1.30 -13.36
C ARG A 145 11.83 1.60 -13.52
N GLN A 146 12.27 1.94 -14.73
CA GLN A 146 13.66 2.31 -14.99
C GLN A 146 14.05 3.62 -14.29
N ARG A 147 13.18 4.65 -14.36
CA ARG A 147 13.39 5.92 -13.64
C ARG A 147 13.43 5.75 -12.13
N THR A 148 12.52 4.93 -11.59
CA THR A 148 12.49 4.60 -10.15
C THR A 148 13.77 3.87 -9.74
N LYS A 149 14.23 2.90 -10.54
CA LYS A 149 15.50 2.21 -10.32
C LYS A 149 16.69 3.18 -10.32
N ALA A 150 16.72 4.14 -11.24
CA ALA A 150 17.77 5.16 -11.31
C ALA A 150 17.73 6.12 -10.11
N ALA A 151 16.54 6.58 -9.71
CA ALA A 151 16.36 7.41 -8.52
C ALA A 151 16.82 6.67 -7.25
N ASN A 152 16.41 5.41 -7.09
CA ASN A 152 16.82 4.58 -5.95
C ASN A 152 18.33 4.32 -5.94
N ALA A 153 18.96 4.12 -7.11
CA ALA A 153 20.42 3.98 -7.21
C ALA A 153 21.17 5.26 -6.80
N THR A 154 20.54 6.43 -6.95
CA THR A 154 21.09 7.72 -6.52
C THR A 154 20.93 7.92 -4.99
N PHE A 155 19.93 7.27 -4.40
CA PHE A 155 19.66 7.25 -2.96
C PHE A 155 20.41 6.15 -2.20
N SER A 156 21.09 5.24 -2.91
CA SER A 156 21.96 4.24 -2.29
C SER A 156 23.06 4.94 -1.50
N SER A 157 22.90 5.01 -0.19
CA SER A 157 23.97 5.42 0.72
C SER A 157 25.20 4.54 0.46
N PRO A 158 26.41 5.12 0.35
CA PRO A 158 27.66 4.38 0.15
C PRO A 158 27.91 3.26 1.17
N ASP A 159 27.23 3.28 2.31
CA ASP A 159 27.41 2.32 3.41
C ASP A 159 26.54 1.06 3.32
N THR A 160 25.76 0.84 2.26
CA THR A 160 24.85 -0.33 2.15
C THR A 160 25.29 -1.36 1.11
N GLU A 161 26.50 -1.88 1.25
CA GLU A 161 26.91 -3.14 0.60
C GLU A 161 26.24 -4.34 1.30
N GLY A 162 25.05 -4.74 0.85
CA GLY A 162 24.47 -6.02 1.27
C GLY A 162 22.94 -6.09 1.23
N GLY A 163 22.40 -6.61 0.13
CA GLY A 163 20.99 -7.03 0.02
C GLY A 163 20.02 -5.95 -0.48
N SER A 164 18.99 -6.42 -1.19
CA SER A 164 17.83 -5.62 -1.57
C SER A 164 17.10 -5.07 -0.34
N LEU A 165 16.39 -3.94 -0.47
CA LEU A 165 15.55 -3.38 0.61
C LEU A 165 14.63 -4.43 1.23
N LYS A 166 14.04 -5.29 0.40
CA LYS A 166 13.21 -6.40 0.87
C LYS A 166 14.00 -7.37 1.74
N GLU A 167 15.19 -7.77 1.31
CA GLU A 167 16.06 -8.64 2.13
C GLU A 167 16.43 -7.95 3.44
N ARG A 168 16.69 -6.65 3.47
CA ARG A 168 16.99 -5.91 4.71
C ARG A 168 15.79 -5.81 5.65
N LEU A 169 14.58 -5.55 5.12
CA LEU A 169 13.34 -5.49 5.88
C LEU A 169 12.88 -6.86 6.42
N ASP A 170 13.17 -7.94 5.68
CA ASP A 170 12.79 -9.32 6.05
C ASP A 170 13.84 -10.01 6.94
N SER A 171 15.05 -9.47 7.04
CA SER A 171 16.17 -10.16 7.66
C SER A 171 16.39 -9.66 9.10
N SER A 172 15.77 -10.40 10.04
CA SER A 172 15.89 -10.17 11.47
C SER A 172 17.33 -10.30 12.00
N PRO A 173 17.63 -9.74 13.19
CA PRO A 173 18.62 -10.38 14.07
C PRO A 173 18.39 -11.88 14.09
N GLN A 174 19.44 -12.70 14.10
CA GLN A 174 19.27 -14.13 14.34
C GLN A 174 18.62 -14.39 15.70
N ASP A 175 18.77 -13.46 16.65
CA ASP A 175 18.17 -13.48 17.99
C ASP A 175 17.59 -12.09 18.36
N LEU A 176 16.43 -11.74 17.79
CA LEU A 176 15.78 -10.44 18.04
C LEU A 176 15.36 -10.30 19.50
N GLU A 177 14.84 -11.37 20.11
CA GLU A 177 14.43 -11.36 21.50
C GLU A 177 15.62 -11.15 22.46
N GLY A 178 16.73 -11.84 22.24
CA GLY A 178 17.95 -11.64 23.02
C GLY A 178 18.49 -10.22 22.90
N TRP A 179 18.48 -9.63 21.69
CA TRP A 179 18.89 -8.25 21.49
C TRP A 179 17.97 -7.26 22.22
N LEU A 180 16.65 -7.40 22.10
CA LEU A 180 15.67 -6.56 22.82
C LEU A 180 15.82 -6.68 24.34
N HIS A 181 16.02 -7.90 24.84
CA HIS A 181 16.27 -8.15 26.25
C HIS A 181 17.57 -7.49 26.73
N GLY A 182 18.65 -7.60 25.96
CA GLY A 182 19.93 -6.94 26.24
C GLY A 182 19.84 -5.41 26.27
N MET A 183 18.88 -4.83 25.53
CA MET A 183 18.57 -3.39 25.59
C MET A 183 17.62 -3.00 26.74
N GLY A 184 17.24 -3.96 27.58
CA GLY A 184 16.44 -3.73 28.79
C GLY A 184 14.93 -3.67 28.56
N LEU A 185 14.42 -4.18 27.44
CA LEU A 185 12.97 -4.22 27.18
C LEU A 185 12.35 -5.45 27.87
N ALA A 186 11.30 -5.23 28.66
CA ALA A 186 10.49 -6.29 29.23
C ALA A 186 9.57 -6.92 28.17
N PRO A 187 9.22 -8.21 28.27
CA PRO A 187 8.31 -8.86 27.31
C PRO A 187 6.93 -8.20 27.19
N THR A 188 6.51 -7.47 28.22
CA THR A 188 5.23 -6.74 28.29
C THR A 188 5.30 -5.32 27.75
N ASP A 189 6.50 -4.81 27.41
CA ASP A 189 6.64 -3.45 26.90
C ASP A 189 6.02 -3.34 25.50
N THR A 190 5.21 -2.30 25.31
CA THR A 190 4.63 -1.99 24.01
C THR A 190 5.59 -1.15 23.18
N VAL A 191 5.77 -1.56 21.92
CA VAL A 191 6.72 -0.94 20.98
C VAL A 191 6.01 -0.44 19.74
N LEU A 192 6.32 0.78 19.32
CA LEU A 192 5.91 1.33 18.03
C LEU A 192 6.82 0.76 16.95
N VAL A 193 6.28 0.00 16.03
CA VAL A 193 7.06 -0.70 15.00
C VAL A 193 6.84 -0.01 13.66
N ASN A 194 7.87 0.68 13.17
CA ASN A 194 7.82 1.39 11.91
C ASN A 194 8.02 0.45 10.71
N ASN A 195 6.93 -0.05 10.13
CA ASN A 195 6.89 -0.85 8.90
C ASN A 195 7.88 -2.03 8.84
N LEU A 196 8.00 -2.76 9.96
CA LEU A 196 8.91 -3.91 10.08
C LEU A 196 8.12 -5.19 10.40
N PRO A 197 7.72 -5.99 9.38
CA PRO A 197 6.97 -7.23 9.57
C PRO A 197 7.69 -8.23 10.48
N VAL A 198 9.02 -8.18 10.49
CA VAL A 198 9.88 -9.03 11.30
C VAL A 198 9.51 -9.06 12.78
N TRP A 199 9.05 -7.93 13.34
CA TRP A 199 8.58 -7.87 14.73
C TRP A 199 7.46 -8.89 14.98
N TYR A 200 6.45 -8.91 14.11
CA TYR A 200 5.25 -9.73 14.25
C TYR A 200 5.48 -11.21 13.93
N TYR A 201 6.57 -11.54 13.24
CA TYR A 201 6.92 -12.92 12.92
C TYR A 201 7.94 -13.54 13.89
N ARG A 202 8.67 -12.71 14.65
CA ARG A 202 9.83 -13.16 15.44
C ARG A 202 9.74 -12.80 16.93
N THR A 203 8.73 -12.04 17.33
CA THR A 203 8.49 -11.67 18.72
C THR A 203 7.05 -11.99 19.09
N GLU A 204 6.82 -12.28 20.38
CA GLU A 204 5.48 -12.37 20.96
C GLU A 204 5.09 -11.06 21.67
N ARG A 205 5.90 -10.01 21.53
CA ARG A 205 5.76 -8.76 22.27
C ARG A 205 4.68 -7.86 21.67
N PRO A 206 3.98 -7.06 22.50
CA PRO A 206 3.02 -6.09 22.02
C PRO A 206 3.68 -5.08 21.05
N GLY A 207 3.19 -5.03 19.82
CA GLY A 207 3.65 -4.13 18.78
C GLY A 207 2.51 -3.29 18.21
N ILE A 208 2.70 -1.98 18.13
CA ILE A 208 1.80 -1.06 17.42
C ILE A 208 2.40 -0.81 16.04
N TYR A 209 1.70 -1.22 14.99
CA TYR A 209 2.19 -1.04 13.64
C TYR A 209 2.01 0.43 13.21
N TYR A 210 3.12 1.03 12.78
CA TYR A 210 3.18 2.39 12.27
C TYR A 210 3.82 2.38 10.89
N TRP A 211 3.34 3.23 9.99
CA TRP A 211 3.99 3.47 8.71
C TRP A 211 4.35 4.95 8.60
N CYS A 212 5.65 5.25 8.75
CA CYS A 212 6.15 6.63 8.71
C CYS A 212 5.82 7.37 7.42
N GLY A 213 5.92 6.71 6.26
CA GLY A 213 5.71 7.36 4.96
C GLY A 213 4.25 7.73 4.61
N SER A 214 3.30 7.48 5.51
CA SER A 214 1.95 8.02 5.38
C SER A 214 1.44 8.55 6.70
N ASP A 215 2.32 8.64 7.71
CA ASP A 215 1.98 9.04 9.06
C ASP A 215 0.81 8.22 9.66
N GLN A 216 0.72 6.91 9.44
CA GLN A 216 -0.45 6.11 9.87
C GLN A 216 -0.14 5.10 10.96
N LEU A 217 -0.88 5.18 12.07
CA LEU A 217 -0.97 4.11 13.06
C LEU A 217 -2.03 3.09 12.64
N PHE A 218 -1.87 1.84 13.03
CA PHE A 218 -2.85 0.79 12.82
C PHE A 218 -3.29 0.25 14.17
N LEU A 219 -4.45 0.75 14.62
CA LEU A 219 -5.05 0.40 15.91
C LEU A 219 -6.34 -0.39 15.67
N GLU A 220 -6.85 -1.05 16.71
CA GLU A 220 -8.14 -1.76 16.65
C GLU A 220 -9.30 -0.82 16.23
N GLY A 221 -9.26 0.44 16.70
CA GLY A 221 -10.26 1.47 16.36
C GLY A 221 -10.08 2.16 15.01
N GLY A 222 -9.08 1.78 14.21
CA GLY A 222 -8.84 2.33 12.88
C GLY A 222 -7.41 2.83 12.66
N THR A 223 -7.24 3.70 11.64
CA THR A 223 -5.93 4.15 11.19
C THR A 223 -5.72 5.66 11.34
N PRO A 224 -5.59 6.18 12.57
CA PRO A 224 -5.38 7.59 12.78
C PRO A 224 -3.98 8.02 12.33
N PHE A 225 -3.84 9.30 12.01
CA PHE A 225 -2.53 9.88 11.78
C PHE A 225 -1.79 10.09 13.11
N LEU A 226 -0.46 9.89 13.16
CA LEU A 226 0.32 10.09 14.39
C LEU A 226 0.71 11.57 14.55
N PHE A 227 1.29 12.16 13.52
CA PHE A 227 1.86 13.50 13.51
C PHE A 227 0.89 14.58 13.00
N HIS A 228 -0.12 14.22 12.20
CA HIS A 228 -1.13 15.17 11.71
C HIS A 228 -1.80 15.91 12.88
N ASP A 229 -1.74 17.25 12.83
CA ASP A 229 -2.28 18.17 13.84
C ASP A 229 -1.74 18.02 15.26
N ARG A 230 -0.65 17.28 15.46
CA ARG A 230 0.08 17.20 16.73
C ARG A 230 1.45 17.82 16.58
N THR A 231 2.01 18.34 17.64
CA THR A 231 3.43 18.65 17.80
C THR A 231 4.19 17.40 18.23
N ASP A 232 5.52 17.42 18.12
CA ASP A 232 6.34 16.28 18.49
C ASP A 232 6.27 15.97 20.00
N ALA A 233 6.04 16.98 20.85
CA ALA A 233 5.78 16.79 22.28
C ALA A 233 4.42 16.10 22.53
N GLU A 234 3.38 16.50 21.79
CA GLU A 234 2.06 15.85 21.87
C GLU A 234 2.11 14.42 21.35
N VAL A 235 2.91 14.14 20.30
CA VAL A 235 3.15 12.78 19.81
C VAL A 235 3.83 11.92 20.88
N ALA A 236 4.90 12.41 21.50
CA ALA A 236 5.58 11.68 22.57
C ALA A 236 4.64 11.36 23.75
N THR A 237 3.85 12.36 24.17
CA THR A 237 2.85 12.24 25.23
C THR A 237 1.76 11.24 24.85
N PHE A 238 1.22 11.32 23.64
CA PHE A 238 0.20 10.40 23.15
C PHE A 238 0.69 8.95 23.11
N LEU A 239 1.88 8.70 22.53
CA LEU A 239 2.47 7.36 22.49
C LEU A 239 2.67 6.79 23.89
N ARG A 240 3.27 7.56 24.80
CA ARG A 240 3.60 7.10 26.15
C ARG A 240 2.38 6.94 27.05
N ASP A 241 1.50 7.94 27.07
CA ASP A 241 0.47 8.05 28.09
C ASP A 241 -0.86 7.46 27.61
N SER A 242 -1.18 7.59 26.32
CA SER A 242 -2.42 7.04 25.76
C SER A 242 -2.25 5.62 25.22
N LEU A 243 -1.12 5.31 24.59
CA LEU A 243 -0.86 3.99 23.99
C LEU A 243 0.08 3.12 24.83
N HIS A 244 0.56 3.61 25.97
CA HIS A 244 1.53 2.92 26.83
C HIS A 244 2.79 2.43 26.09
N CYS A 245 3.14 3.12 25.01
CA CYS A 245 4.23 2.79 24.12
C CYS A 245 5.44 3.67 24.46
N ARG A 246 6.53 3.04 24.92
CA ARG A 246 7.75 3.73 25.35
C ARG A 246 8.92 3.57 24.41
N TYR A 247 8.82 2.62 23.48
CA TYR A 247 9.91 2.25 22.60
C TYR A 247 9.47 2.35 21.15
N ILE A 248 10.43 2.63 20.28
CA ILE A 248 10.22 2.68 18.83
C ILE A 248 11.27 1.80 18.17
N PHE A 249 10.81 0.84 17.38
CA PHE A 249 11.63 -0.03 16.58
C PHE A 249 11.48 0.35 15.10
N SER A 250 12.59 0.74 14.46
CA SER A 250 12.63 1.25 13.09
C SER A 250 13.94 0.84 12.41
N THR A 251 14.11 1.15 11.12
CA THR A 251 15.43 1.16 10.48
C THR A 251 15.84 2.58 10.13
N LYS A 252 17.14 2.85 10.02
CA LYS A 252 17.63 4.15 9.54
C LYS A 252 17.04 4.50 8.18
N GLU A 253 17.05 3.54 7.25
CA GLU A 253 16.53 3.69 5.88
C GLU A 253 15.03 4.00 5.85
N LEU A 254 14.21 3.38 6.71
CA LEU A 254 12.78 3.72 6.76
C LEU A 254 12.54 5.10 7.37
N SER A 255 13.36 5.48 8.35
CA SER A 255 13.19 6.74 9.06
C SER A 255 13.51 7.95 8.16
N THR A 256 14.48 7.82 7.26
CA THR A 256 14.86 8.89 6.31
C THR A 256 13.77 9.20 5.27
N PHE A 257 12.83 8.28 5.00
CA PHE A 257 11.71 8.57 4.10
C PHE A 257 10.73 9.60 4.68
N ALA A 258 10.71 9.79 6.00
CA ALA A 258 9.79 10.70 6.68
C ALA A 258 10.59 11.68 7.55
N PRO A 259 11.06 12.83 7.00
CA PRO A 259 11.94 13.76 7.71
C PRO A 259 11.40 14.18 9.08
N ARG A 260 10.10 14.39 9.19
CA ARG A 260 9.45 14.72 10.47
C ARG A 260 9.56 13.61 11.51
N PHE A 261 9.39 12.35 11.10
CA PHE A 261 9.56 11.21 12.00
C PHE A 261 11.03 11.06 12.42
N GLN A 262 11.96 11.30 11.49
CA GLN A 262 13.39 11.32 11.82
C GLN A 262 13.73 12.41 12.85
N THR A 263 13.25 13.65 12.65
CA THR A 263 13.43 14.73 13.63
C THR A 263 12.84 14.36 14.99
N PHE A 264 11.66 13.74 15.03
CA PHE A 264 11.06 13.25 16.27
C PHE A 264 11.96 12.20 16.98
N LEU A 265 12.55 11.27 16.24
CA LEU A 265 13.50 10.30 16.82
C LEU A 265 14.75 10.99 17.38
N GLU A 266 15.25 12.03 16.71
CA GLU A 266 16.45 12.76 17.12
C GLU A 266 16.21 13.70 18.31
N GLU A 267 15.03 14.33 18.38
CA GLU A 267 14.73 15.36 19.39
C GLU A 267 13.95 14.85 20.61
N ARG A 268 13.17 13.78 20.46
CA ARG A 268 12.25 13.27 21.50
C ARG A 268 12.53 11.84 21.93
N CYS A 269 13.57 11.22 21.37
CA CYS A 269 13.93 9.87 21.74
C CYS A 269 15.43 9.72 22.02
N THR A 270 15.75 8.78 22.91
CA THR A 270 17.11 8.29 23.13
C THR A 270 17.32 7.01 22.33
N LEU A 271 18.34 6.98 21.45
CA LEU A 271 18.77 5.75 20.78
C LEU A 271 19.37 4.78 21.82
N LEU A 272 18.74 3.62 22.00
CA LEU A 272 19.23 2.57 22.91
C LEU A 272 20.25 1.65 22.24
N GLY A 273 20.04 1.33 20.96
CA GLY A 273 20.89 0.42 20.23
C GLY A 273 20.65 0.45 18.73
N THR A 274 21.70 0.15 17.98
CA THR A 274 21.64 -0.15 16.55
C THR A 274 22.20 -1.54 16.33
N GLU A 275 21.49 -2.35 15.57
CA GLU A 275 21.89 -3.71 15.23
C GLU A 275 22.65 -3.75 13.90
N HIS A 276 23.24 -4.91 13.55
CA HIS A 276 24.08 -5.10 12.36
C HIS A 276 23.40 -4.84 11.01
N ARG A 277 22.07 -4.70 10.99
CA ARG A 277 21.26 -4.38 9.79
C ARG A 277 20.58 -3.02 9.84
N ASP A 278 21.14 -2.11 10.64
CA ASP A 278 20.61 -0.76 10.86
C ASP A 278 19.18 -0.71 11.43
N HIS A 279 18.72 -1.81 12.04
CA HIS A 279 17.60 -1.76 12.96
C HIS A 279 17.99 -0.92 14.16
N THR A 280 17.13 0.03 14.51
CA THR A 280 17.33 0.97 15.59
C THR A 280 16.22 0.81 16.60
N LEU A 281 16.58 0.85 17.87
CA LEU A 281 15.65 0.86 18.99
C LEU A 281 15.82 2.16 19.75
N HIS A 282 14.73 2.90 19.85
CA HIS A 282 14.69 4.19 20.52
C HIS A 282 13.75 4.11 21.72
N ARG A 283 14.06 4.88 22.77
CA ARG A 283 13.17 5.11 23.91
C ARG A 283 12.63 6.53 23.85
N ILE A 284 11.33 6.69 23.98
CA ILE A 284 10.68 8.00 24.02
C ILE A 284 11.03 8.68 25.34
N ASP A 285 11.53 9.91 25.28
CA ASP A 285 11.96 10.65 26.45
C ASP A 285 10.76 11.14 27.28
N THR A 286 10.98 11.35 28.57
CA THR A 286 9.96 11.81 29.52
C THR A 286 9.89 13.34 29.66
N ARG A 287 10.68 14.07 28.87
CA ARG A 287 10.87 15.52 28.98
C ARG A 287 9.89 16.34 28.12
#